data_AF-A0A929IT82-F1
#
_entry.id   AF-A0A929IT82-F1
#
_cell.length_a   1.000
_cell.length_b   1.000
_cell.length_c   1.000
_cell.angle_alpha   90.00
_cell.angle_beta   90.00
_cell.angle_gamma   90.00
#
_symmetry.space_group_name_H-M   'P 1'
#
loop_
_entity.id
_entity.type
_entity.pdbx_description
1 polymer ?
#
loop_
_entity_poly.entity_id
_entity_poly.type
_entity_poly.pdbx_seq_one_letter_code
_entity_poly.pdbx_strand_id
1 'polypeptide(L)'
;SSHILMPGTDVDMLLNRILPSLPAGVYVHIHDIFLPDPYPADWEWRGYNEQQGAASLITGGGWNVEFASHYAVTRMADRVAGGVLGRLPLKPGAREASPGIKKL
;
A
#
# COMPACT_ATOMS: atom_id res chain seq x y z
N SER A 1 8.64 -9.13 -1.00
CA SER A 1 9.03 -8.05 -1.92
C SER A 1 10.47 -7.67 -1.59
N SER A 2 11.30 -7.34 -2.58
CA SER A 2 12.59 -6.67 -2.36
C SER A 2 12.42 -5.22 -1.95
N HIS A 3 11.24 -4.63 -2.18
CA HIS A 3 10.91 -3.21 -2.00
C HIS A 3 11.64 -2.22 -2.91
N ILE A 4 12.43 -2.75 -3.83
CA ILE A 4 13.22 -1.98 -4.78
C ILE A 4 12.63 -2.16 -6.17
N LEU A 5 12.04 -1.10 -6.69
CA LEU A 5 11.65 -0.92 -8.07
C LEU A 5 12.89 -0.61 -8.91
N MET A 6 13.49 -1.67 -9.47
CA MET A 6 14.58 -1.63 -10.44
C MET A 6 14.34 -2.69 -11.52
N PRO A 7 14.89 -2.54 -12.73
CA PRO A 7 14.69 -3.53 -13.80
C PRO A 7 15.03 -4.96 -13.35
N GLY A 8 14.11 -5.90 -13.56
CA GLY A 8 14.30 -7.31 -13.23
C GLY A 8 14.11 -7.69 -11.77
N THR A 9 13.76 -6.74 -10.90
CA THR A 9 13.38 -7.03 -9.50
C THR A 9 11.98 -7.63 -9.42
N ASP A 10 11.64 -8.18 -8.25
CA ASP A 10 10.29 -8.67 -8.00
C ASP A 10 9.24 -7.54 -8.04
N VAL A 11 9.56 -6.32 -7.57
CA VAL A 11 8.68 -5.16 -7.68
C VAL A 11 8.42 -4.79 -9.14
N ASP A 12 9.46 -4.77 -9.98
CA ASP A 12 9.32 -4.56 -11.43
C ASP A 12 8.43 -5.63 -12.07
N MET A 13 8.67 -6.91 -11.78
CA MET A 13 7.84 -8.01 -12.29
C MET A 13 6.38 -7.92 -11.82
N LEU A 14 6.16 -7.58 -10.55
CA LEU A 14 4.82 -7.43 -9.99
C LEU A 14 4.06 -6.32 -10.71
N LEU A 15 4.63 -5.12 -10.79
CA LEU A 15 3.97 -3.95 -11.37
C LEU A 15 3.77 -4.07 -12.88
N ASN A 16 4.76 -4.57 -13.61
CA ASN A 16 4.77 -4.51 -15.08
C ASN A 16 4.29 -5.79 -15.77
N ARG A 17 4.18 -6.92 -15.04
CA ARG A 17 3.80 -8.22 -15.65
C ARG A 17 2.65 -8.89 -14.91
N ILE A 18 2.76 -9.01 -13.59
CA ILE A 18 1.80 -9.80 -12.81
C ILE A 18 0.50 -9.00 -12.62
N LEU A 19 0.53 -7.83 -11.97
CA LEU A 19 -0.68 -7.05 -11.71
C LEU A 19 -1.48 -6.69 -12.98
N PRO A 20 -0.85 -6.33 -14.12
CA PRO A 20 -1.57 -6.08 -15.37
C PRO A 20 -2.26 -7.32 -15.95
N SER A 21 -1.79 -8.53 -15.67
CA SER A 21 -2.39 -9.78 -16.18
C SER A 21 -3.51 -10.35 -15.31
N LEU A 22 -3.70 -9.83 -14.10
CA LEU A 22 -4.78 -10.30 -13.21
C LEU A 22 -6.17 -10.09 -13.83
N PRO A 23 -7.15 -10.98 -13.61
CA PRO A 23 -8.54 -10.72 -14.01
C PRO A 23 -9.16 -9.50 -13.30
N ALA A 24 -10.14 -8.87 -13.94
CA ALA A 24 -10.99 -7.87 -13.30
C ALA A 24 -11.68 -8.45 -12.05
N GLY A 25 -11.87 -7.62 -11.02
CA GLY A 25 -12.47 -8.01 -9.75
C GLY A 25 -11.54 -8.66 -8.73
N VAL A 26 -10.28 -8.94 -9.09
CA VAL A 26 -9.27 -9.44 -8.13
C VAL A 26 -8.92 -8.37 -7.10
N TYR A 27 -8.92 -8.75 -5.82
CA TYR A 27 -8.43 -7.94 -4.73
C TYR A 27 -6.95 -8.21 -4.50
N VAL A 28 -6.17 -7.14 -4.39
CA VAL A 28 -4.73 -7.17 -4.12
C VAL A 28 -4.47 -6.33 -2.89
N HIS A 29 -3.69 -6.89 -1.97
CA HIS A 29 -3.15 -6.19 -0.82
C HIS A 29 -1.69 -5.89 -1.09
N ILE A 30 -1.29 -4.63 -0.91
CA ILE A 30 0.11 -4.20 -1.00
C ILE A 30 0.53 -3.76 0.41
N HIS A 31 1.59 -4.34 0.94
CA HIS A 31 2.15 -3.95 2.23
C HIS A 31 3.21 -2.86 2.06
N ASP A 32 3.59 -2.22 3.16
CA ASP A 32 4.63 -1.19 3.24
C ASP A 32 4.39 0.04 2.33
N ILE A 33 3.14 0.52 2.26
CA ILE A 33 2.76 1.74 1.53
C ILE A 33 2.08 2.74 2.46
N PHE A 34 2.56 3.99 2.45
CA PHE A 34 2.14 5.10 3.31
C PHE A 34 1.38 6.20 2.57
N LEU A 35 1.03 6.00 1.29
CA LEU A 35 0.37 7.02 0.49
C LEU A 35 -0.86 7.63 1.20
N PRO A 36 -1.07 8.96 1.08
CA PRO A 36 -0.30 9.91 0.27
C PRO A 36 0.99 10.43 0.94
N ASP A 37 1.30 9.99 2.15
CA ASP A 37 2.44 10.45 2.93
C ASP A 37 3.74 9.74 2.51
N PRO A 38 4.93 10.35 2.72
CA PRO A 38 6.20 9.70 2.42
C PRO A 38 6.48 8.53 3.39
N TYR A 39 7.51 7.74 3.06
CA TYR A 39 8.03 6.76 4.01
C TYR A 39 8.48 7.43 5.32
N PRO A 40 8.30 6.78 6.47
CA PRO A 40 8.84 7.25 7.75
C PRO A 40 10.35 7.49 7.69
N ALA A 41 10.84 8.53 8.38
CA ALA A 41 12.26 8.89 8.35
C ALA A 41 13.19 7.75 8.83
N ASP A 42 12.75 6.93 9.79
CA ASP A 42 13.48 5.78 10.29
C ASP A 42 13.57 4.61 9.28
N TRP A 43 12.92 4.73 8.12
CA TRP A 43 13.01 3.78 7.00
C TRP A 43 13.94 4.27 5.89
N GLU A 44 14.55 5.45 6.00
CA GLU A 44 15.45 6.00 4.98
C GLU A 44 16.55 5.01 4.57
N TRP A 45 17.17 4.35 5.55
CA TRP A 45 18.23 3.36 5.33
C TRP A 45 17.78 2.12 4.54
N ARG A 46 16.48 1.85 4.46
CA ARG A 46 15.94 0.69 3.76
C ARG A 46 15.94 0.87 2.24
N GLY A 47 15.97 2.12 1.76
CA GLY A 47 15.98 2.42 0.32
C GLY A 47 14.71 2.04 -0.44
N TYR A 48 13.59 1.81 0.26
CA TYR A 48 12.34 1.40 -0.37
C TYR A 48 11.83 2.48 -1.33
N ASN A 49 11.40 2.08 -2.53
CA ASN A 49 10.89 3.02 -3.54
C ASN A 49 9.63 2.50 -4.27
N GLU A 50 9.14 1.31 -3.94
CA GLU A 50 7.95 0.69 -4.55
C GLU A 50 6.67 1.54 -4.45
N GLN A 51 6.57 2.42 -3.45
CA GLN A 51 5.46 3.35 -3.31
C GLN A 51 5.29 4.29 -4.51
N GLN A 52 6.36 4.60 -5.25
CA GLN A 52 6.26 5.38 -6.49
C GLN A 52 5.50 4.61 -7.58
N GLY A 53 5.73 3.31 -7.67
CA GLY A 53 5.00 2.40 -8.54
C GLY A 53 3.54 2.23 -8.11
N ALA A 54 3.31 2.04 -6.80
CA ALA A 54 1.96 1.92 -6.25
C ALA A 54 1.11 3.20 -6.48
N ALA A 55 1.71 4.39 -6.34
CA ALA A 55 1.03 5.65 -6.62
C ALA A 55 0.55 5.71 -8.08
N SER A 56 1.43 5.36 -9.02
CA SER A 56 1.12 5.35 -10.45
C SER A 56 0.03 4.31 -10.79
N LEU A 57 0.09 3.13 -10.17
CA LEU A 57 -0.92 2.08 -10.33
C LEU A 57 -2.32 2.56 -9.89
N ILE A 58 -2.40 3.21 -8.74
CA ILE A 58 -3.65 3.72 -8.15
C ILE A 58 -4.23 4.86 -8.98
N THR A 59 -3.40 5.80 -9.45
CA THR A 59 -3.88 6.95 -10.24
C THR A 59 -4.15 6.62 -11.70
N GLY A 60 -3.64 5.49 -12.20
CA GLY A 60 -3.80 5.05 -13.59
C GLY A 60 -5.20 4.59 -13.99
N GLY A 61 -6.17 4.54 -13.06
CA GLY A 61 -7.58 4.28 -13.35
C GLY A 61 -7.94 2.82 -13.68
N GLY A 62 -6.99 1.88 -13.55
CA GLY A 62 -7.25 0.43 -13.69
C GLY A 62 -7.60 -0.26 -12.37
N TRP A 63 -7.61 0.48 -11.26
CA TRP A 63 -7.77 -0.04 -9.91
C TRP A 63 -8.63 0.89 -9.06
N ASN A 64 -9.51 0.30 -8.25
CA ASN A 64 -10.19 0.99 -7.16
C ASN A 64 -9.42 0.79 -5.86
N VAL A 65 -9.25 1.85 -5.07
CA VAL A 65 -8.75 1.74 -3.70
C VAL A 65 -9.93 1.42 -2.78
N GLU A 66 -9.92 0.22 -2.22
CA GLU A 66 -10.98 -0.26 -1.31
C GLU A 66 -10.69 0.16 0.14
N PHE A 67 -9.41 0.14 0.52
CA PHE A 67 -8.98 0.53 1.85
C PHE A 67 -7.50 0.98 1.82
N ALA A 68 -7.13 1.96 2.63
CA ALA A 68 -5.74 2.39 2.82
C ALA A 68 -5.49 2.60 4.31
N SER A 69 -4.76 1.69 4.95
CA SER A 69 -4.69 1.68 6.41
C SER A 69 -3.95 2.88 6.99
N HIS A 70 -2.85 3.32 6.35
CA HIS A 70 -2.13 4.53 6.75
C HIS A 70 -3.05 5.76 6.70
N TYR A 71 -3.73 5.95 5.56
CA TYR A 71 -4.68 7.05 5.38
C TYR A 71 -5.82 6.99 6.41
N ALA A 72 -6.37 5.81 6.67
CA ALA A 72 -7.45 5.64 7.63
C ALA A 72 -7.04 6.11 9.03
N VAL A 73 -5.85 5.73 9.51
CA VAL A 73 -5.42 6.14 10.85
C VAL A 73 -5.00 7.61 10.93
N THR A 74 -4.52 8.22 9.84
CA THR A 74 -4.03 9.61 9.86
C THR A 74 -5.08 10.64 9.44
N ARG A 75 -6.09 10.26 8.64
CA ARG A 75 -7.13 11.17 8.09
C ARG A 75 -8.54 10.78 8.52
N MET A 76 -8.73 9.61 9.11
CA MET A 76 -10.05 9.12 9.59
C MET A 76 -9.97 8.63 11.04
N ALA A 77 -9.09 9.22 11.85
CA ALA A 77 -8.76 8.77 13.20
C ALA A 77 -9.99 8.51 14.09
N ASP A 78 -10.95 9.44 14.13
CA ASP A 78 -12.17 9.29 14.93
C ASP A 78 -13.01 8.08 14.51
N ARG A 79 -13.11 7.84 13.19
CA ARG A 79 -13.84 6.67 12.65
C ARG A 79 -13.13 5.37 12.96
N VAL A 80 -11.80 5.35 12.91
CA VAL A 80 -11.01 4.18 13.28
C VAL A 80 -11.17 3.89 14.78
N ALA A 81 -10.99 4.90 15.62
CA ALA A 81 -11.09 4.80 17.08
C ALA A 81 -12.49 4.36 17.53
N GLY A 82 -13.55 4.87 16.89
CA GLY A 82 -14.93 4.48 17.18
C GLY A 82 -15.33 3.12 16.60
N GLY A 83 -14.53 2.54 15.70
CA GLY A 83 -14.86 1.33 14.96
C GLY A 83 -14.27 0.04 15.52
N VAL A 84 -14.43 -1.06 14.78
CA VAL A 84 -13.81 -2.36 15.11
C VAL A 84 -12.29 -2.28 14.98
N LEU A 85 -11.77 -1.50 14.02
CA LEU A 85 -10.34 -1.37 13.78
C LEU A 85 -9.59 -0.81 15.00
N GLY A 86 -10.15 0.18 15.70
CA GLY A 86 -9.55 0.74 16.93
C GLY A 86 -9.48 -0.24 18.11
N ARG A 87 -10.16 -1.39 18.01
CA ARG A 87 -10.13 -2.47 19.03
C ARG A 87 -9.13 -3.56 18.70
N LEU A 88 -8.59 -3.56 17.48
CA LEU A 88 -7.60 -4.54 17.07
C LEU A 88 -6.24 -4.19 17.68
N PRO A 89 -5.50 -5.17 18.21
CA PRO A 89 -4.20 -4.91 18.81
C PRO A 89 -3.19 -4.50 17.73
N LEU A 90 -2.55 -3.36 17.91
CA LEU A 90 -1.39 -2.96 17.13
C LEU A 90 -0.12 -3.22 17.94
N LYS A 91 0.85 -3.95 17.36
CA LYS A 91 2.12 -4.21 18.03
C LYS A 91 2.85 -2.87 18.27
N PRO A 92 3.51 -2.68 19.43
CA PRO A 92 4.34 -1.49 19.66
C PRO A 92 5.35 -1.30 18.54
N GLY A 93 5.39 -0.08 17.97
CA GLY A 93 6.27 0.27 16.85
C GLY A 93 5.79 -0.18 15.47
N ALA A 94 4.69 -0.94 15.36
CA ALA A 94 4.07 -1.23 14.07
C ALA A 94 3.38 0.02 13.50
N ARG A 95 3.39 0.13 12.17
CA ARG A 95 2.72 1.20 11.44
C ARG A 95 1.70 0.58 10.49
N GLU A 96 0.53 1.20 10.45
CA GLU A 96 -0.45 0.93 9.41
C GLU A 96 0.10 1.46 8.09
N ALA A 97 0.38 0.55 7.17
CA ALA A 97 1.12 0.81 5.94
C ALA A 97 0.65 -0.10 4.81
N SER A 98 -0.66 -0.22 4.59
CA SER A 98 -1.12 -1.09 3.50
C SER A 98 -2.44 -0.67 2.86
N PRO A 99 -2.47 -0.50 1.52
CA PRO A 99 -3.70 -0.44 0.78
C PRO A 99 -4.18 -1.81 0.29
N GLY A 100 -5.50 -1.99 0.34
CA GLY A 100 -6.23 -2.97 -0.44
C GLY A 100 -6.82 -2.30 -1.69
N ILE A 101 -6.51 -2.85 -2.85
CA ILE A 101 -7.00 -2.37 -4.15
C ILE A 101 -7.75 -3.49 -4.88
N LYS A 102 -8.69 -3.12 -5.73
CA LYS A 102 -9.47 -4.05 -6.56
C LYS A 102 -9.28 -3.70 -8.03
N LYS A 103 -8.98 -4.70 -8.84
CA LYS A 103 -8.85 -4.52 -10.29
C LYS A 103 -10.22 -4.22 -10.92
N LEU A 104 -10.26 -3.20 -11.77
CA LEU A 104 -11.45 -2.82 -12.54
C LEU A 104 -11.66 -3.73 -13.76
#